data_AF-A0A537EA87-F1
#
_entry.id   AF-A0A537EA87-F1
#
_cell.length_a   1.000
_cell.length_b   1.000
_cell.length_c   1.000
_cell.angle_alpha   90.00
_cell.angle_beta   90.00
_cell.angle_gamma   90.00
#
_symmetry.space_group_name_H-M   'P 1'
#
loop_
_entity.id
_entity.type
_entity.pdbx_description
1 polymer ?
#
loop_
_entity_poly.entity_id
_entity_poly.type
_entity_poly.pdbx_seq_one_letter_code
_entity_poly.pdbx_strand_id
1 'polypeptide(L)'
;MVLYGALALVAIAGDALAQDAKRGLYVSKAAGCVGCHTETRPNAQPYAGGRALATPFGTFFGPNITPHPRAGIGRWSEQDFIQAMRLGVRPDGAHYYPAFPYASFTKISEADLKDLWAYLRSLPSSSRASQPHELKFYVRWRFPLWGWKLLFFSPGRFVPDPSRNASLNRGAYLVQALGHC
;
A
#
# COMPACT_ATOMS: atom_id res chain seq x y z
N MET A 1 33.85 41.00 32.60
CA MET A 1 34.48 39.93 31.79
C MET A 1 33.49 38.78 31.74
N VAL A 2 32.60 38.78 30.74
CA VAL A 2 31.49 37.82 30.62
C VAL A 2 31.97 36.61 29.82
N LEU A 3 32.08 35.46 30.48
CA LEU A 3 32.38 34.17 29.84
C LEU A 3 31.07 33.62 29.25
N TYR A 4 30.94 33.66 27.93
CA TYR A 4 29.88 32.96 27.21
C TYR A 4 30.23 31.47 27.10
N GLY A 5 29.47 30.64 27.82
CA GLY A 5 29.48 29.19 27.61
C GLY A 5 28.73 28.82 26.34
N ALA A 6 29.40 28.16 25.41
CA ALA A 6 28.78 27.63 24.20
C ALA A 6 28.00 26.36 24.53
N LEU A 7 26.66 26.43 24.47
CA LEU A 7 25.81 25.24 24.39
C LEU A 7 25.98 24.62 23.00
N ALA A 8 26.57 23.42 22.94
CA ALA A 8 26.52 22.59 21.74
C ALA A 8 25.14 21.91 21.64
N LEU A 9 24.34 22.31 20.66
CA LEU A 9 23.15 21.55 20.26
C LEU A 9 23.59 20.23 19.62
N VAL A 10 23.34 19.12 20.30
CA VAL A 10 23.39 17.80 19.67
C VAL A 10 22.13 17.64 18.81
N ALA A 11 22.29 17.77 17.50
CA ALA A 11 21.24 17.42 16.55
C ALA A 11 21.12 15.89 16.54
N ILE A 12 20.03 15.36 17.11
CA ILE A 12 19.63 13.98 16.92
C ILE A 12 19.08 13.90 15.50
N ALA A 13 19.92 13.54 14.54
CA ALA A 13 19.49 13.16 13.21
C ALA A 13 18.60 11.91 13.39
N GLY A 14 17.29 12.09 13.30
CA GLY A 14 16.38 10.95 13.17
C GLY A 14 16.77 10.22 11.90
N ASP A 15 17.17 8.95 12.03
CA ASP A 15 17.47 8.08 10.91
C ASP A 15 16.35 8.20 9.88
N ALA A 16 16.65 8.87 8.77
CA ALA A 16 15.97 8.57 7.53
C ALA A 16 16.38 7.14 7.19
N LEU A 17 15.66 6.16 7.75
CA LEU A 17 15.88 4.74 7.47
C LEU A 17 15.94 4.59 5.94
N ALA A 18 17.12 4.28 5.43
CA ALA A 18 17.33 4.08 4.01
C ALA A 18 16.33 3.01 3.53
N GLN A 19 15.58 3.33 2.48
CA GLN A 19 14.62 2.39 1.90
C GLN A 19 15.35 1.14 1.41
N ASP A 20 14.85 -0.04 1.75
CA ASP A 20 15.41 -1.33 1.33
C ASP A 20 14.43 -2.06 0.40
N ALA A 21 14.73 -2.07 -0.90
CA ALA A 21 13.93 -2.78 -1.90
C ALA A 21 13.89 -4.31 -1.69
N LYS A 22 14.88 -4.92 -1.02
CA LYS A 22 14.82 -6.36 -0.69
C LYS A 22 13.78 -6.62 0.38
N ARG A 23 13.72 -5.76 1.39
CA ARG A 23 12.64 -5.78 2.40
C ARG A 23 11.29 -5.44 1.78
N GLY A 24 11.25 -4.52 0.83
CA GLY A 24 10.05 -4.22 0.05
C GLY A 24 9.52 -5.40 -0.75
N LEU A 25 10.40 -6.18 -1.38
CA LEU A 25 10.05 -7.45 -2.04
C LEU A 25 9.42 -8.43 -1.05
N TYR A 26 9.99 -8.56 0.15
CA TYR A 26 9.42 -9.40 1.20
C TYR A 26 8.01 -8.94 1.58
N VAL A 27 7.81 -7.63 1.82
CA VAL A 27 6.50 -7.06 2.16
C VAL A 27 5.50 -7.29 1.03
N SER A 28 5.90 -7.07 -0.23
CA SER A 28 5.07 -7.32 -1.41
C SER A 28 4.59 -8.77 -1.50
N LYS A 29 5.48 -9.73 -1.23
CA LYS A 29 5.15 -11.16 -1.21
C LYS A 29 4.21 -11.50 -0.05
N ALA A 30 4.50 -11.02 1.15
CA ALA A 30 3.67 -11.29 2.33
C ALA A 30 2.28 -10.66 2.21
N ALA A 31 2.18 -9.48 1.59
CA ALA A 31 0.93 -8.80 1.27
C ALA A 31 0.29 -9.28 -0.03
N GLY A 32 0.80 -10.34 -0.68
CA GLY A 32 0.17 -10.95 -1.85
C GLY A 32 0.00 -10.03 -3.07
N CYS A 33 0.75 -8.93 -3.19
CA CYS A 33 0.54 -7.90 -4.21
C CYS A 33 0.56 -8.49 -5.63
N VAL A 34 1.50 -9.40 -5.92
CA VAL A 34 1.62 -10.03 -7.24
C VAL A 34 0.37 -10.85 -7.62
N GLY A 35 -0.37 -11.38 -6.64
CA GLY A 35 -1.57 -12.18 -6.86
C GLY A 35 -2.70 -11.37 -7.47
N CYS A 36 -2.90 -10.13 -6.99
CA CYS A 36 -3.91 -9.21 -7.52
C CYS A 36 -3.37 -8.37 -8.69
N HIS A 37 -2.07 -8.08 -8.73
CA HIS A 37 -1.49 -7.19 -9.74
C HIS A 37 -0.84 -7.94 -10.91
N THR A 38 -1.17 -9.22 -11.13
CA THR A 38 -0.67 -9.99 -12.28
C THR A 38 -1.77 -10.89 -12.85
N GLU A 39 -2.00 -10.78 -14.16
CA GLU A 39 -2.87 -11.69 -14.91
C GLU A 39 -2.44 -13.16 -14.78
N THR A 40 -3.39 -14.08 -14.98
CA THR A 40 -3.15 -15.53 -14.97
C THR A 40 -2.65 -16.09 -16.29
N ARG A 41 -2.62 -15.28 -17.36
CA ARG A 41 -2.18 -15.76 -18.67
C ARG A 41 -0.68 -16.11 -18.66
N PRO A 42 -0.23 -17.05 -19.51
CA PRO A 42 1.19 -17.32 -19.69
C PRO A 42 1.98 -16.04 -19.99
N ASN A 43 3.17 -15.93 -19.40
CA ASN A 43 4.11 -14.82 -19.59
C ASN A 43 3.51 -13.43 -19.27
N ALA A 44 2.53 -13.35 -18.36
CA ALA A 44 2.08 -12.08 -17.81
C ALA A 44 3.24 -11.38 -17.08
N GLN A 45 3.46 -10.10 -17.40
CA GLN A 45 4.46 -9.30 -16.70
C GLN A 45 4.01 -9.10 -15.24
N PRO A 46 4.82 -9.47 -14.23
CA PRO A 46 4.48 -9.26 -12.83
C PRO A 46 4.13 -7.80 -12.53
N TYR A 47 3.12 -7.58 -11.69
CA TYR A 47 2.67 -6.26 -11.24
C TYR A 47 2.03 -5.35 -12.32
N ALA A 48 1.90 -5.83 -13.56
CA ALA A 48 1.29 -5.08 -14.67
C ALA A 48 -0.26 -5.06 -14.67
N GLY A 49 -0.88 -5.55 -13.60
CA GLY A 49 -2.32 -5.58 -13.38
C GLY A 49 -3.04 -6.70 -14.14
N GLY A 50 -4.37 -6.58 -14.21
CA GLY A 50 -5.27 -7.39 -15.03
C GLY A 50 -5.79 -8.67 -14.37
N ARG A 51 -5.43 -8.98 -13.12
CA ARG A 51 -6.11 -10.08 -12.40
C ARG A 51 -7.57 -9.69 -12.16
N ALA A 52 -8.48 -10.56 -12.60
CA ALA A 52 -9.90 -10.47 -12.28
C ALA A 52 -10.17 -10.99 -10.86
N LEU A 53 -10.99 -10.25 -10.11
CA LEU A 53 -11.59 -10.65 -8.84
C LEU A 53 -13.11 -10.53 -8.99
N ALA A 54 -13.76 -11.67 -9.21
CA ALA A 54 -15.21 -11.74 -9.30
C ALA A 54 -15.84 -11.62 -7.90
N THR A 55 -16.87 -10.78 -7.78
CA THR A 55 -17.61 -10.56 -6.53
C THR A 55 -19.11 -10.46 -6.84
N PRO A 56 -19.99 -10.54 -5.82
CA PRO A 56 -21.43 -10.28 -6.01
C PRO A 56 -21.76 -8.88 -6.57
N PHE A 57 -20.81 -7.94 -6.53
CA PHE A 57 -20.96 -6.56 -7.02
C PHE A 57 -20.43 -6.36 -8.45
N GLY A 58 -19.84 -7.40 -9.04
CA GLY A 58 -19.16 -7.36 -10.35
C GLY A 58 -17.69 -7.76 -10.23
N THR A 59 -16.93 -7.49 -11.28
CA THR A 59 -15.53 -7.88 -11.38
C THR A 59 -14.62 -6.69 -11.15
N PHE A 60 -13.77 -6.79 -10.14
CA PHE A 60 -12.63 -5.88 -9.95
C PHE A 60 -11.44 -6.39 -10.74
N PHE A 61 -10.63 -5.46 -11.25
CA PHE A 61 -9.38 -5.77 -11.93
C PHE A 61 -8.24 -5.09 -11.21
N GLY A 62 -7.20 -5.84 -10.86
CA GLY A 62 -6.00 -5.25 -10.27
C GLY A 62 -5.34 -4.27 -11.25
N PRO A 63 -5.01 -3.04 -10.84
CA PRO A 63 -4.34 -2.09 -11.72
C PRO A 63 -2.87 -2.46 -11.93
N ASN A 64 -2.25 -1.85 -12.93
CA ASN A 64 -0.80 -1.87 -13.11
C ASN A 64 -0.16 -0.98 -12.04
N ILE A 65 0.76 -1.55 -11.25
CA ILE A 65 1.50 -0.83 -10.18
C ILE A 65 3.01 -0.76 -10.45
N THR A 66 3.43 -1.00 -11.69
CA THR A 66 4.81 -0.77 -12.14
C THR A 66 5.11 0.74 -12.22
N PRO A 67 6.38 1.18 -12.31
CA PRO A 67 6.74 2.59 -12.32
C PRO A 67 6.46 3.30 -13.66
N HIS A 68 5.62 2.71 -14.53
CA HIS A 68 5.28 3.33 -15.80
C HIS A 68 4.49 4.64 -15.60
N PRO A 69 4.87 5.76 -16.25
CA PRO A 69 4.35 7.10 -15.91
C PRO A 69 2.91 7.37 -16.34
N ARG A 70 2.28 6.52 -17.15
CA ARG A 70 0.88 6.68 -17.59
C ARG A 70 0.02 5.50 -17.20
N ALA A 71 0.45 4.32 -17.63
CA ALA A 71 -0.24 3.06 -17.36
C ALA A 71 -0.14 2.54 -15.92
N GLY A 72 0.92 2.91 -15.18
CA GLY A 72 1.17 2.47 -13.80
C GLY A 72 1.22 3.65 -12.81
N ILE A 73 1.94 3.46 -11.70
CA ILE A 73 2.06 4.44 -10.61
C ILE A 73 3.30 5.35 -10.76
N GLY A 74 3.86 5.45 -11.97
CA GLY A 74 5.12 6.15 -12.23
C GLY A 74 5.16 7.61 -11.80
N ARG A 75 4.01 8.29 -11.85
CA ARG A 75 3.83 9.71 -11.47
C ARG A 75 3.42 9.95 -10.01
N TRP A 76 3.16 8.89 -9.25
CA TRP A 76 2.79 9.04 -7.86
C TRP A 76 4.01 9.44 -7.03
N SER A 77 3.79 10.26 -6.02
CA SER A 77 4.75 10.43 -4.94
C SER A 77 4.69 9.24 -3.97
N GLU A 78 5.72 9.09 -3.14
CA GLU A 78 5.70 8.12 -2.04
C GLU A 78 4.55 8.42 -1.05
N GLN A 79 4.22 9.69 -0.86
CA GLN A 79 3.12 10.11 0.01
C GLN A 79 1.76 9.70 -0.55
N ASP A 80 1.56 9.82 -1.87
CA ASP A 80 0.36 9.31 -2.54
C ASP A 80 0.21 7.80 -2.36
N PHE A 81 1.32 7.07 -2.50
CA PHE A 81 1.34 5.62 -2.27
C PHE A 81 0.98 5.26 -0.83
N ILE A 82 1.62 5.91 0.16
CA ILE A 82 1.32 5.69 1.58
C ILE A 82 -0.12 6.06 1.89
N GLN A 83 -0.64 7.15 1.34
CA GLN A 83 -2.02 7.57 1.51
C GLN A 83 -3.00 6.56 0.91
N ALA A 84 -2.72 6.02 -0.28
CA ALA A 84 -3.51 4.95 -0.88
C ALA A 84 -3.52 3.71 0.01
N MET A 85 -2.36 3.24 0.46
CA MET A 85 -2.24 2.03 1.28
C MET A 85 -2.92 2.19 2.65
N ARG A 86 -2.78 3.36 3.28
CA ARG A 86 -3.32 3.60 4.62
C ARG A 86 -4.79 3.98 4.62
N LEU A 87 -5.21 4.79 3.66
CA LEU A 87 -6.52 5.43 3.69
C LEU A 87 -7.41 4.99 2.53
N GLY A 88 -6.93 4.23 1.56
CA GLY A 88 -7.74 3.89 0.40
C GLY A 88 -8.19 5.13 -0.37
N VAL A 89 -7.30 6.11 -0.51
CA VAL A 89 -7.54 7.36 -1.26
C VAL A 89 -6.55 7.46 -2.41
N ARG A 90 -7.06 7.75 -3.60
CA ARG A 90 -6.27 7.97 -4.81
C ARG A 90 -5.60 9.34 -4.80
N PRO A 91 -4.52 9.55 -5.60
CA PRO A 91 -3.92 10.88 -5.74
C PRO A 91 -4.90 11.97 -6.20
N ASP A 92 -5.98 11.60 -6.92
CA ASP A 92 -7.04 12.52 -7.34
C ASP A 92 -8.16 12.70 -6.29
N GLY A 93 -7.97 12.19 -5.06
CA GLY A 93 -8.92 12.27 -3.96
C GLY A 93 -10.05 11.24 -4.00
N ALA A 94 -10.20 10.46 -5.06
CA ALA A 94 -11.24 9.46 -5.15
C ALA A 94 -11.01 8.29 -4.17
N HIS A 95 -12.07 7.81 -3.54
CA HIS A 95 -12.02 6.66 -2.65
C HIS A 95 -11.91 5.34 -3.40
N TYR A 96 -11.05 4.45 -2.91
CA TYR A 96 -10.96 3.08 -3.36
C TYR A 96 -12.09 2.22 -2.80
N TYR A 97 -12.51 1.24 -3.59
CA TYR A 97 -13.38 0.17 -3.12
C TYR A 97 -12.64 -0.69 -2.09
N PRO A 98 -13.34 -1.27 -1.10
CA PRO A 98 -12.72 -2.13 -0.08
C PRO A 98 -12.05 -3.41 -0.62
N ALA A 99 -12.30 -3.75 -1.91
CA ALA A 99 -11.54 -4.77 -2.62
C ALA A 99 -10.04 -4.46 -2.69
N PHE A 100 -9.64 -3.19 -2.56
CA PHE A 100 -8.29 -2.82 -2.17
C PHE A 100 -8.22 -2.83 -0.63
N PRO A 101 -7.43 -3.72 0.00
CA PRO A 101 -7.56 -4.04 1.43
C PRO A 101 -6.88 -3.01 2.35
N TYR A 102 -7.17 -1.72 2.14
CA TYR A 102 -6.64 -0.61 2.94
C TYR A 102 -7.05 -0.70 4.42
N ALA A 103 -8.15 -1.41 4.74
CA ALA A 103 -8.56 -1.69 6.11
C ALA A 103 -7.56 -2.58 6.89
N SER A 104 -6.83 -3.47 6.20
CA SER A 104 -5.69 -4.19 6.78
C SER A 104 -4.41 -3.38 6.62
N PHE A 105 -4.16 -2.85 5.41
CA PHE A 105 -2.90 -2.18 5.08
C PHE A 105 -2.64 -0.89 5.87
N THR A 106 -3.66 -0.26 6.45
CA THR A 106 -3.46 0.83 7.42
C THR A 106 -2.54 0.42 8.57
N LYS A 107 -2.50 -0.86 8.94
CA LYS A 107 -1.69 -1.35 10.07
C LYS A 107 -0.21 -1.55 9.71
N ILE A 108 0.15 -1.52 8.42
CA ILE A 108 1.53 -1.69 7.96
C ILE A 108 2.40 -0.58 8.57
N SER A 109 3.62 -0.95 8.97
CA SER A 109 4.57 0.00 9.51
C SER A 109 4.97 1.02 8.44
N GLU A 110 5.36 2.23 8.85
CA GLU A 110 5.81 3.22 7.88
C GLU A 110 7.04 2.74 7.11
N ALA A 111 8.03 2.18 7.81
CA ALA A 111 9.24 1.62 7.19
C ALA A 111 8.90 0.58 6.10
N ASP A 112 7.98 -0.36 6.38
CA ASP A 112 7.58 -1.38 5.41
C ASP A 112 6.87 -0.78 4.19
N LEU A 113 6.11 0.30 4.35
CA LEU A 113 5.50 1.01 3.22
C LEU A 113 6.56 1.73 2.37
N LYS A 114 7.57 2.35 2.99
CA LYS A 114 8.67 3.01 2.27
C LYS A 114 9.53 1.99 1.51
N ASP A 115 9.84 0.86 2.15
CA ASP A 115 10.55 -0.26 1.52
C ASP A 115 9.75 -0.85 0.36
N LEU A 116 8.45 -1.07 0.55
CA LEU A 116 7.54 -1.56 -0.49
C LEU A 116 7.49 -0.59 -1.67
N TRP A 117 7.40 0.72 -1.41
CA TRP A 117 7.47 1.74 -2.45
C TRP A 117 8.78 1.63 -3.24
N ALA A 118 9.93 1.58 -2.57
CA ALA A 118 11.23 1.45 -3.23
C ALA A 118 11.33 0.19 -4.10
N TYR A 119 10.80 -0.94 -3.62
CA TYR A 119 10.72 -2.16 -4.42
C TYR A 119 9.85 -1.96 -5.68
N LEU A 120 8.65 -1.39 -5.55
CA LEU A 120 7.78 -1.11 -6.70
C LEU A 120 8.45 -0.17 -7.71
N ARG A 121 9.25 0.79 -7.23
CA ARG A 121 10.04 1.69 -8.09
C ARG A 121 11.17 1.01 -8.84
N SER A 122 11.70 -0.10 -8.32
CA SER A 122 12.74 -0.89 -8.99
C SER A 122 12.21 -1.86 -10.06
N LEU A 123 10.89 -2.06 -10.14
CA LEU A 123 10.30 -3.00 -11.09
C LEU A 123 10.49 -2.56 -12.55
N PRO A 124 10.60 -3.50 -13.50
CA PRO A 124 10.50 -3.18 -14.91
C PRO A 124 9.18 -2.47 -15.21
N SER A 125 9.27 -1.35 -15.93
CA SER A 125 8.11 -0.57 -16.36
C SER A 125 7.24 -1.38 -17.33
N SER A 126 5.91 -1.30 -17.19
CA SER A 126 4.95 -1.90 -18.12
C SER A 126 4.00 -0.85 -18.69
N SER A 127 3.91 -0.75 -20.02
CA SER A 127 2.98 0.16 -20.70
C SER A 127 1.53 -0.36 -20.76
N ARG A 128 1.27 -1.56 -20.22
CA ARG A 128 -0.07 -2.16 -20.19
C ARG A 128 -1.02 -1.30 -19.36
N ALA A 129 -2.06 -0.75 -20.01
CA ALA A 129 -3.06 0.06 -19.32
C ALA A 129 -3.84 -0.75 -18.27
N SER A 130 -4.17 -0.10 -17.15
CA SER A 130 -5.09 -0.67 -16.17
C SER A 130 -6.50 -0.78 -16.77
N GLN A 131 -7.17 -1.91 -16.53
CA GLN A 131 -8.54 -2.12 -17.00
C GLN A 131 -9.53 -1.50 -16.01
N PRO A 132 -10.61 -0.86 -16.49
CA PRO A 132 -11.69 -0.41 -15.62
C PRO A 132 -12.41 -1.62 -15.01
N HIS A 133 -12.99 -1.43 -13.81
CA HIS A 133 -13.81 -2.47 -13.19
C HIS A 133 -15.14 -2.66 -13.92
N GLU A 134 -15.59 -3.89 -14.00
CA GLU A 134 -16.89 -4.27 -14.56
C GLU A 134 -17.89 -4.45 -13.42
N LEU A 135 -18.38 -3.33 -12.89
CA LEU A 135 -19.25 -3.31 -11.73
C LEU A 135 -20.72 -3.06 -12.11
N LYS A 136 -21.64 -3.60 -11.31
CA LYS A 136 -23.07 -3.34 -11.47
C LYS A 136 -23.35 -1.84 -11.33
N PHE A 137 -24.35 -1.33 -12.06
CA PHE A 137 -24.56 0.13 -12.18
C PHE A 137 -24.66 0.87 -10.83
N TYR A 138 -25.29 0.26 -9.82
CA TYR A 138 -25.52 0.85 -8.51
C TYR A 138 -24.26 0.95 -7.63
N VAL A 139 -23.19 0.19 -7.93
CA VAL A 139 -21.89 0.28 -7.22
C VAL A 139 -20.84 1.08 -7.98
N ARG A 140 -21.11 1.51 -9.23
CA ARG A 140 -20.17 2.31 -10.03
C ARG A 140 -19.94 3.70 -9.46
N TRP A 141 -20.90 4.23 -8.72
CA TRP A 141 -20.82 5.52 -8.05
C TRP A 141 -19.89 5.41 -6.83
N ARG A 142 -18.78 6.16 -6.85
CA ARG A 142 -17.77 6.13 -5.77
C ARG A 142 -18.09 7.04 -4.58
N PHE A 143 -18.94 8.05 -4.76
CA PHE A 143 -19.26 9.01 -3.69
C PHE A 143 -19.80 8.35 -2.40
N PRO A 144 -20.72 7.36 -2.45
CA PRO A 144 -21.19 6.68 -1.24
C PRO A 144 -20.09 5.96 -0.45
N LEU A 145 -18.95 5.63 -1.09
CA LEU A 145 -17.83 4.98 -0.40
C LEU A 145 -17.23 5.85 0.69
N TRP A 146 -17.29 7.19 0.57
CA TRP A 146 -16.85 8.07 1.63
C TRP A 146 -17.69 7.86 2.90
N GLY A 147 -19.03 7.83 2.77
CA GLY A 147 -19.94 7.57 3.89
C GLY A 147 -19.78 6.16 4.47
N TRP A 148 -19.64 5.14 3.61
CA TRP A 148 -19.32 3.79 4.07
C TRP A 148 -18.01 3.76 4.86
N LYS A 149 -16.96 4.40 4.35
CA LYS A 149 -15.65 4.45 5.00
C LYS A 149 -15.71 5.14 6.36
N LEU A 150 -16.51 6.20 6.51
CA LEU A 150 -16.71 6.84 7.82
C LEU A 150 -17.30 5.91 8.88
N LEU A 151 -18.12 4.95 8.47
CA LEU A 151 -18.80 4.02 9.38
C LEU A 151 -17.98 2.74 9.64
N PHE A 152 -17.19 2.29 8.67
CA PHE A 152 -16.60 0.94 8.69
C PHE A 152 -15.08 0.89 8.62
N PHE A 153 -14.40 2.03 8.48
CA PHE A 153 -12.94 2.07 8.43
C PHE A 153 -12.34 2.87 9.60
N SER A 154 -11.50 2.19 10.38
CA SER A 154 -10.73 2.78 11.47
C SER A 154 -9.24 2.79 11.11
N PRO A 155 -8.66 3.95 10.76
CA PRO A 155 -7.23 4.04 10.50
C PRO A 155 -6.43 3.79 11.78
N GLY A 156 -5.34 3.04 11.65
CA GLY A 156 -4.45 2.77 12.78
C GLY A 156 -3.27 1.90 12.39
N ARG A 157 -2.13 2.08 13.07
CA ARG A 157 -0.93 1.26 12.92
C ARG A 157 -1.03 0.02 13.79
N PHE A 158 -0.35 -1.06 13.40
CA PHE A 158 -0.15 -2.19 14.31
C PHE A 158 0.63 -1.75 15.54
N VAL A 159 0.16 -2.14 16.72
CA VAL A 159 0.82 -1.91 18.02
C VAL A 159 1.15 -3.28 18.62
N PRO A 160 2.44 -3.60 18.82
CA PRO A 160 2.84 -4.85 19.49
C PRO A 160 2.29 -4.91 20.92
N ASP A 161 1.83 -6.09 21.33
CA ASP A 161 1.43 -6.36 22.71
C ASP A 161 2.70 -6.63 23.55
N PRO A 162 3.02 -5.79 24.56
CA PRO A 162 4.23 -5.95 25.37
C PRO A 162 4.21 -7.21 26.24
N SER A 163 3.05 -7.82 26.47
CA SER A 163 2.93 -9.08 27.22
C SER A 163 3.28 -10.32 26.36
N ARG A 164 3.49 -10.14 25.05
CA ARG A 164 3.76 -11.22 24.09
C ARG A 164 5.19 -11.16 23.59
N ASN A 165 5.74 -12.33 23.30
CA ASN A 165 7.07 -12.43 22.70
C ASN A 165 7.09 -11.88 21.26
N ALA A 166 8.31 -11.65 20.76
CA ALA A 166 8.54 -11.07 19.44
C ALA A 166 7.92 -11.91 18.30
N SER A 167 7.98 -13.24 18.40
CA SER A 167 7.45 -14.14 17.37
C SER A 167 5.93 -14.06 17.25
N LEU A 168 5.21 -13.97 18.37
CA LEU A 168 3.75 -13.80 18.38
C LEU A 168 3.35 -12.43 17.84
N ASN A 169 4.03 -11.36 18.26
CA ASN A 169 3.81 -10.03 17.71
C ASN A 169 4.10 -9.97 16.21
N ARG A 170 5.13 -10.69 15.75
CA ARG A 170 5.43 -10.82 14.32
C ARG A 170 4.31 -11.55 13.58
N GLY A 171 3.83 -12.67 14.09
CA GLY A 171 2.70 -13.41 13.51
C GLY A 171 1.44 -12.55 13.44
N ALA A 172 1.12 -11.83 14.52
CA ALA A 172 0.00 -10.90 14.56
C ALA A 172 0.14 -9.78 13.52
N TYR A 173 1.34 -9.21 13.35
CA TYR A 173 1.60 -8.23 12.29
C TYR A 173 1.37 -8.80 10.89
N LEU A 174 1.90 -9.99 10.62
CA LEU A 174 1.73 -10.64 9.31
C LEU A 174 0.26 -10.89 9.00
N VAL A 175 -0.53 -11.38 9.97
CA VAL A 175 -1.94 -11.70 9.77
C VAL A 175 -2.81 -10.45 9.68
N GLN A 176 -2.59 -9.47 10.56
CA GLN A 176 -3.48 -8.32 10.68
C GLN A 176 -3.16 -7.17 9.72
N ALA A 177 -1.89 -7.01 9.34
CA ALA A 177 -1.43 -5.89 8.52
C ALA A 177 -1.13 -6.29 7.08
N LEU A 178 -0.47 -7.43 6.86
CA LEU A 178 -0.11 -7.89 5.51
C LEU A 178 -1.12 -8.92 4.97
N GLY A 179 -1.76 -9.68 5.84
CA GLY A 179 -2.83 -10.60 5.51
C GLY A 179 -4.11 -9.87 5.14
N HIS A 180 -4.70 -10.29 4.03
CA HIS A 180 -6.04 -9.93 3.60
C HIS A 180 -6.59 -11.15 2.85
N CYS A 181 -7.33 -11.98 3.58
CA CYS A 181 -8.03 -13.14 3.05
C CYS A 181 -9.47 -13.04 3.54
#